data_AF-A0A329RFD8-F1
#
_entry.id   AF-A0A329RFD8-F1
#
_cell.length_a   1.000
_cell.length_b   1.000
_cell.length_c   1.000
_cell.angle_alpha   90.00
_cell.angle_beta   90.00
_cell.angle_gamma   90.00
#
_symmetry.space_group_name_H-M   'P 1'
#
loop_
_entity.id
_entity.type
_entity.pdbx_description
1 polymer ?
#
loop_
_entity_poly.entity_id
_entity_poly.type
_entity_poly.pdbx_seq_one_letter_code
_entity_poly.pdbx_strand_id
1 'polypeptide(L)'
;MLDLSKMTGKSILPTLFAVKSTVNSSIKMTPFEADLGYIPLNPLLFAVEKLGNVRVSRCGAAFHERQAYILLRCRDALAKTQENMRNIYHRNREEQVFDVGDRVYLSTKHLDRKHTGFPNSTKLGPKWMGPHTVVRKVHNHAYELNTRAGNKLRPRFTTGSLQPYKEPNRLSRPTNAVLVDGSVGQLVKQLLGKRRRKQSTQFLWSGRAKRNLRGSLWKTWDKLQI
;
A
#
# COMPACT_ATOMS: atom_id res chain seq x y z
N MET A 1 6.23 -0.09 -21.12
CA MET A 1 5.16 0.94 -21.24
C MET A 1 5.85 2.23 -21.62
N LEU A 2 5.61 2.75 -22.83
CA LEU A 2 6.25 3.97 -23.32
C LEU A 2 5.60 5.18 -22.63
N ASP A 3 6.43 6.04 -22.04
CA ASP A 3 5.97 7.26 -21.36
C ASP A 3 5.72 8.37 -22.40
N LEU A 4 4.47 8.45 -22.86
CA LEU A 4 4.05 9.37 -23.92
C LEU A 4 4.10 10.84 -23.50
N SER A 5 4.29 11.15 -22.21
CA SER A 5 4.30 12.53 -21.71
C SER A 5 5.57 13.32 -22.08
N LYS A 6 6.59 12.64 -22.63
CA LYS A 6 7.88 13.24 -23.02
C LYS A 6 8.06 13.39 -24.54
N MET A 7 7.10 12.94 -25.34
CA MET A 7 7.19 13.00 -26.81
C MET A 7 6.66 14.35 -27.31
N THR A 8 7.46 15.06 -28.11
CA THR A 8 7.05 16.32 -28.75
C THR A 8 6.03 16.06 -29.86
N GLY A 9 5.15 17.02 -30.14
CA GLY A 9 3.92 16.82 -30.95
C GLY A 9 4.09 16.12 -32.32
N LYS A 10 5.27 16.18 -32.95
CA LYS A 10 5.54 15.54 -34.25
C LYS A 10 5.78 14.02 -34.18
N SER A 11 6.27 13.49 -33.05
CA SER A 11 6.57 12.05 -32.90
C SER A 11 5.42 11.24 -32.27
N ILE A 12 4.38 11.91 -31.78
CA ILE A 12 3.24 11.25 -31.12
C ILE A 12 2.39 10.44 -32.11
N LEU A 13 2.15 10.97 -33.32
CA LEU A 13 1.25 10.36 -34.29
C LEU A 13 1.73 8.98 -34.78
N PRO A 14 3.00 8.80 -35.23
CA PRO A 14 3.49 7.49 -35.66
C PRO A 14 3.52 6.47 -34.51
N THR A 15 3.88 6.91 -33.30
CA THR A 15 3.91 6.05 -32.11
C THR A 15 2.50 5.60 -31.71
N LEU A 16 1.53 6.50 -31.72
CA LEU A 16 0.13 6.14 -31.43
C LEU A 16 -0.41 5.16 -32.47
N PHE A 17 -0.08 5.35 -33.74
CA PHE A 17 -0.46 4.41 -34.80
C PHE A 17 0.10 3.02 -34.51
N ALA A 18 1.40 2.90 -34.20
CA ALA A 18 2.02 1.63 -33.84
C ALA A 18 1.37 0.96 -32.62
N VAL A 19 1.00 1.74 -31.60
CA VAL A 19 0.28 1.21 -30.42
C VAL A 19 -1.12 0.72 -30.80
N LYS A 20 -1.83 1.42 -31.69
CA LYS A 20 -3.19 1.03 -32.13
C LYS A 20 -3.21 -0.10 -33.16
N SER A 21 -2.10 -0.35 -33.85
CA SER A 21 -1.94 -1.45 -34.82
C SER A 21 -1.32 -2.71 -34.22
N THR A 22 -0.87 -2.69 -32.96
CA THR A 22 -0.31 -3.87 -32.27
C THR A 22 -1.38 -4.60 -31.49
N VAL A 23 -1.27 -5.93 -31.42
CA VAL A 23 -2.24 -6.77 -30.69
C VAL A 23 -2.15 -6.48 -29.20
N ASN A 24 -3.28 -6.10 -28.60
CA ASN A 24 -3.38 -5.92 -27.16
C ASN A 24 -3.73 -7.25 -26.50
N SER A 25 -2.93 -7.64 -25.50
CA SER A 25 -3.04 -8.93 -24.82
C SER A 25 -4.37 -9.15 -24.07
N SER A 26 -5.09 -8.08 -23.73
CA SER A 26 -6.38 -8.13 -23.02
C SER A 26 -7.56 -8.37 -23.95
N ILE A 27 -7.59 -7.71 -25.12
CA ILE A 27 -8.65 -7.86 -26.12
C ILE A 27 -8.34 -8.93 -27.19
N LYS A 28 -7.09 -9.41 -27.25
CA LYS A 28 -6.58 -10.40 -28.24
C LYS A 28 -6.65 -9.95 -29.70
N MET A 29 -6.83 -8.66 -29.95
CA MET A 29 -6.79 -8.04 -31.26
C MET A 29 -6.16 -6.65 -31.18
N THR A 30 -6.03 -5.97 -32.32
CA THR A 30 -5.53 -4.60 -32.34
C THR A 30 -6.63 -3.61 -31.96
N PRO A 31 -6.33 -2.50 -31.28
CA PRO A 31 -7.32 -1.44 -31.03
C PRO A 31 -8.00 -0.92 -32.30
N PHE A 32 -7.28 -0.82 -33.43
CA PHE A 32 -7.88 -0.44 -34.71
C PHE A 32 -8.90 -1.46 -35.22
N GLU A 33 -8.57 -2.74 -35.11
CA GLU A 33 -9.51 -3.80 -35.49
C GLU A 33 -10.74 -3.84 -34.56
N ALA A 34 -10.56 -3.58 -33.27
CA ALA A 34 -11.67 -3.52 -32.31
C ALA A 34 -12.64 -2.35 -32.58
N ASP A 35 -12.12 -1.20 -33.04
CA ASP A 35 -12.88 0.04 -33.23
C ASP A 35 -13.40 0.19 -34.67
N LEU A 36 -12.51 0.07 -35.65
CA LEU A 36 -12.81 0.27 -37.07
C LEU A 36 -13.21 -1.04 -37.77
N GLY A 37 -12.97 -2.17 -37.11
CA GLY A 37 -13.05 -3.47 -37.74
C GLY A 37 -11.81 -3.82 -38.57
N TYR A 38 -10.91 -2.91 -38.91
CA TYR A 38 -9.75 -3.23 -39.75
C TYR A 38 -8.54 -2.45 -39.29
N ILE A 39 -7.36 -2.93 -39.65
CA ILE A 39 -6.10 -2.22 -39.39
C ILE A 39 -5.87 -1.27 -40.58
N PRO A 40 -5.90 0.05 -40.40
CA PRO A 40 -5.58 0.99 -41.47
C PRO A 40 -4.13 0.79 -41.92
N LEU A 41 -3.85 1.13 -43.17
CA LEU A 41 -2.47 1.13 -43.67
C LEU A 41 -1.69 2.28 -43.03
N ASN A 42 -0.39 2.06 -42.79
CA ASN A 42 0.47 3.08 -42.22
C ASN A 42 0.56 4.28 -43.20
N PRO A 43 0.27 5.52 -42.77
CA PRO A 43 0.34 6.69 -43.62
C PRO A 43 1.71 6.91 -44.29
N LEU A 44 2.80 6.35 -43.75
CA LEU A 44 4.13 6.39 -44.40
C LEU A 44 4.25 5.46 -45.62
N LEU A 45 3.38 4.44 -45.74
CA LEU A 45 3.33 3.54 -46.91
C LEU A 45 2.60 4.17 -48.10
N PHE A 46 1.75 5.17 -47.87
CA PHE A 46 1.06 5.91 -48.95
C PHE A 46 2.03 6.64 -49.89
N ALA A 47 3.25 6.94 -49.45
CA ALA A 47 4.27 7.55 -50.31
C ALA A 47 4.83 6.58 -51.37
N VAL A 48 4.60 5.26 -51.20
CA VAL A 48 5.20 4.20 -52.04
C VAL A 48 4.16 3.52 -52.94
N GLU A 49 2.89 3.45 -52.53
CA GLU A 49 1.85 2.75 -53.29
C GLU A 49 0.87 3.73 -53.96
N LYS A 50 0.91 3.82 -55.30
CA LYS A 50 -0.21 4.35 -56.09
C LYS A 50 -1.39 3.39 -55.92
N LEU A 51 -2.29 3.72 -55.01
CA LEU A 51 -3.50 2.94 -54.74
C LEU A 51 -4.35 2.80 -56.01
N GLY A 52 -4.34 1.62 -56.61
CA GLY A 52 -5.36 1.20 -57.56
C GLY A 52 -6.71 1.18 -56.84
N ASN A 53 -7.76 1.65 -57.53
CA ASN A 53 -9.12 1.84 -57.02
C ASN A 53 -9.60 0.69 -56.12
N VAL A 54 -9.47 0.86 -54.80
CA VAL A 54 -10.08 -0.03 -53.82
C VAL A 54 -11.57 0.20 -53.90
N ARG A 55 -12.32 -0.82 -54.36
CA ARG A 55 -13.79 -0.78 -54.38
C ARG A 55 -14.30 -0.62 -52.95
N VAL A 56 -14.69 0.60 -52.59
CA VAL A 56 -15.46 0.86 -51.37
C VAL A 56 -16.92 0.59 -51.70
N SER A 57 -17.32 -0.67 -51.59
CA SER A 57 -18.72 -1.03 -51.40
C SER A 57 -18.78 -2.09 -50.32
N ARG A 58 -19.10 -1.64 -49.10
CA ARG A 58 -19.47 -2.54 -48.00
C ARG A 58 -20.95 -2.33 -47.74
N CYS A 59 -21.75 -3.35 -48.05
CA CYS A 59 -23.14 -3.40 -47.62
C CYS A 59 -23.20 -3.11 -46.12
N GLY A 60 -24.00 -2.13 -45.69
CA GLY A 60 -24.07 -1.69 -44.29
C GLY A 60 -24.42 -2.82 -43.32
N ALA A 61 -25.25 -3.77 -43.76
CA ALA A 61 -25.61 -4.96 -42.99
C ALA A 61 -24.40 -5.84 -42.67
N ALA A 62 -23.56 -6.14 -43.66
CA ALA A 62 -22.34 -6.94 -43.46
C ALA A 62 -21.32 -6.24 -42.56
N PHE A 63 -21.22 -4.91 -42.63
CA PHE A 63 -20.40 -4.14 -41.69
C PHE A 63 -20.93 -4.25 -40.26
N HIS A 64 -22.24 -4.09 -40.07
CA HIS A 64 -22.88 -4.17 -38.76
C HIS A 64 -22.71 -5.56 -38.12
N GLU A 65 -22.97 -6.64 -38.86
CA GLU A 65 -22.78 -8.02 -38.39
C GLU A 65 -21.33 -8.27 -37.96
N ARG A 66 -20.38 -7.79 -38.76
CA ARG A 66 -18.95 -7.89 -38.45
C ARG A 66 -18.57 -7.11 -37.20
N GLN A 67 -19.08 -5.89 -37.03
CA GLN A 67 -18.84 -5.10 -35.82
C GLN A 67 -19.45 -5.78 -34.57
N ALA A 68 -20.67 -6.31 -34.68
CA ALA A 68 -21.30 -7.05 -33.59
C ALA A 68 -20.47 -8.27 -33.17
N TYR A 69 -19.93 -9.02 -34.14
CA TYR A 69 -19.04 -10.14 -33.88
C TYR A 69 -17.73 -9.72 -33.18
N ILE A 70 -17.09 -8.65 -33.65
CA ILE A 70 -15.85 -8.12 -33.05
C ILE A 70 -16.10 -7.67 -31.61
N LEU A 71 -17.20 -6.96 -31.36
CA LEU A 71 -17.58 -6.52 -30.02
C LEU A 71 -17.81 -7.70 -29.06
N LEU A 72 -18.47 -8.76 -29.53
CA LEU A 72 -18.68 -9.98 -28.74
C LEU A 72 -17.32 -10.61 -28.35
N ARG A 73 -16.41 -10.79 -29.33
CA ARG A 73 -15.08 -11.36 -29.09
C ARG A 73 -14.25 -10.51 -28.12
N CYS A 74 -14.30 -9.19 -28.25
CA CYS A 74 -13.67 -8.26 -27.32
C CYS A 74 -14.20 -8.42 -25.89
N ARG A 75 -15.52 -8.53 -25.71
CA ARG A 75 -16.15 -8.70 -24.40
C ARG A 75 -15.71 -10.01 -23.74
N ASP A 76 -15.72 -11.11 -24.49
CA ASP A 76 -15.30 -12.42 -23.99
C ASP A 76 -13.82 -12.42 -23.57
N ALA A 77 -12.96 -11.86 -24.42
CA ALA A 77 -11.53 -11.73 -24.13
C ALA A 77 -11.27 -10.85 -22.90
N LEU A 78 -11.98 -9.73 -22.77
CA LEU A 78 -11.90 -8.83 -21.62
C LEU A 78 -12.38 -9.50 -20.34
N ALA A 79 -13.50 -10.22 -20.37
CA ALA A 79 -14.01 -10.95 -19.22
C ALA A 79 -12.98 -11.97 -18.72
N LYS A 80 -12.43 -12.78 -19.63
CA LYS A 80 -11.40 -13.78 -19.29
C LYS A 80 -10.12 -13.13 -18.75
N THR A 81 -9.68 -12.02 -19.35
CA THR A 81 -8.46 -11.34 -18.89
C THR A 81 -8.66 -10.65 -17.55
N GLN A 82 -9.82 -10.05 -17.30
CA GLN A 82 -10.20 -9.50 -16.00
C GLN A 82 -10.21 -10.58 -14.90
N GLU A 83 -10.77 -11.76 -15.19
CA GLU A 83 -10.79 -12.88 -14.26
C GLU A 83 -9.37 -13.38 -13.94
N ASN A 84 -8.52 -13.54 -14.96
CA ASN A 84 -7.13 -13.91 -14.75
C ASN A 84 -6.37 -12.87 -13.91
N MET A 85 -6.55 -11.58 -14.21
CA MET A 85 -5.94 -10.49 -13.44
C MET A 85 -6.43 -10.49 -11.99
N ARG A 86 -7.73 -10.73 -11.76
CA ARG A 86 -8.30 -10.90 -10.42
C ARG A 86 -7.62 -12.06 -9.70
N ASN A 87 -7.55 -13.23 -10.32
CA ASN A 87 -6.95 -14.42 -9.72
C ASN A 87 -5.47 -14.21 -9.37
N ILE A 88 -4.70 -13.57 -10.25
CA ILE A 88 -3.29 -13.22 -10.00
C ILE A 88 -3.18 -12.21 -8.85
N TYR A 89 -4.02 -11.17 -8.86
CA TYR A 89 -4.01 -10.14 -7.82
C TYR A 89 -4.37 -10.69 -6.43
N HIS A 90 -5.35 -11.59 -6.36
CA HIS A 90 -5.80 -12.17 -5.09
C HIS A 90 -4.93 -13.33 -4.59
N ARG A 91 -4.15 -14.00 -5.45
CA ARG A 91 -3.39 -15.22 -5.12
C ARG A 91 -2.52 -15.11 -3.86
N ASN A 92 -1.80 -13.99 -3.70
CA ASN A 92 -0.85 -13.80 -2.60
C ASN A 92 -1.31 -12.72 -1.61
N ARG A 93 -2.58 -12.28 -1.70
CA ARG A 93 -3.09 -11.18 -0.90
C ARG A 93 -3.78 -11.73 0.33
N GLU A 94 -3.20 -11.48 1.49
CA GLU A 94 -3.89 -11.70 2.76
C GLU A 94 -5.02 -10.68 2.91
N GLU A 95 -6.23 -11.16 3.13
CA GLU A 95 -7.36 -10.28 3.39
C GLU A 95 -7.24 -9.72 4.80
N GLN A 96 -7.18 -8.40 4.88
CA GLN A 96 -7.07 -7.68 6.14
C GLN A 96 -8.33 -6.88 6.37
N VAL A 97 -9.04 -7.26 7.43
CA VAL A 97 -10.24 -6.60 7.90
C VAL A 97 -9.93 -5.90 9.21
N PHE A 98 -10.47 -4.70 9.37
CA PHE A 98 -10.38 -3.93 10.60
C PHE A 98 -11.77 -3.51 11.03
N ASP A 99 -12.00 -3.54 12.33
CA ASP A 99 -13.24 -3.08 12.93
C ASP A 99 -13.11 -1.66 13.45
N VAL A 100 -14.26 -1.03 13.69
CA VAL A 100 -14.31 0.31 14.27
C VAL A 100 -13.72 0.25 15.68
N GLY A 101 -12.78 1.13 15.98
CA GLY A 101 -12.02 1.13 17.24
C GLY A 101 -10.65 0.47 17.14
N ASP A 102 -10.37 -0.30 16.09
CA ASP A 102 -9.05 -0.91 15.91
C ASP A 102 -7.96 0.13 15.75
N ARG A 103 -6.78 -0.19 16.30
CA ARG A 103 -5.57 0.62 16.15
C ARG A 103 -4.79 0.08 14.96
N VAL A 104 -4.43 0.97 14.04
CA VAL A 104 -3.69 0.64 12.82
C VAL A 104 -2.56 1.62 12.58
N TYR A 105 -1.50 1.14 11.94
CA TYR A 105 -0.44 1.97 11.39
C TYR A 105 -0.78 2.40 9.97
N LEU A 106 -0.44 3.64 9.61
CA LEU A 106 -0.62 4.19 8.27
C LEU A 106 0.73 4.24 7.52
N SER A 107 0.77 3.77 6.28
CA SER A 107 1.97 3.80 5.45
C SER A 107 2.29 5.22 4.97
N THR A 108 3.57 5.61 5.03
CA THR A 108 4.05 6.92 4.56
C THR A 108 4.45 6.95 3.08
N LYS A 109 4.43 5.80 2.38
CA LYS A 109 4.98 5.63 1.02
C LYS A 109 4.35 6.57 -0.03
N HIS A 110 3.05 6.83 0.09
CA HIS A 110 2.27 7.63 -0.87
C HIS A 110 1.68 8.90 -0.26
N LEU A 111 2.16 9.30 0.92
CA LEU A 111 1.71 10.53 1.58
C LEU A 111 2.64 11.68 1.24
N ASP A 112 2.07 12.88 1.06
CA ASP A 112 2.87 14.10 1.00
C ASP A 112 3.48 14.35 2.38
N ARG A 113 4.82 14.37 2.44
CA ARG A 113 5.56 14.47 3.69
C ARG A 113 5.37 15.79 4.39
N LYS A 114 5.04 16.86 3.65
CA LYS A 114 4.67 18.16 4.22
C LYS A 114 3.49 18.06 5.19
N HIS A 115 2.65 17.05 5.05
CA HIS A 115 1.45 16.83 5.86
C HIS A 115 1.62 15.76 6.94
N THR A 116 2.77 15.08 6.97
CA THR A 116 3.04 13.99 7.93
C THR A 116 3.67 14.44 9.24
N GLY A 117 4.23 15.65 9.30
CA GLY A 117 4.97 16.15 10.47
C GLY A 117 6.36 15.52 10.64
N PHE A 118 6.82 14.71 9.68
CA PHE A 118 8.17 14.14 9.65
C PHE A 118 9.14 15.01 8.83
N PRO A 119 10.46 14.85 9.02
CA PRO A 119 11.45 15.52 8.19
C PRO A 119 11.23 15.27 6.69
N ASN A 120 11.55 16.26 5.87
CA ASN A 120 11.43 16.19 4.41
C ASN A 120 12.45 15.24 3.74
N SER A 121 13.11 14.32 4.47
CA SER A 121 14.05 13.34 3.91
C SER A 121 13.41 11.96 3.68
N THR A 122 13.64 11.36 2.50
CA THR A 122 13.05 10.07 2.06
C THR A 122 13.74 8.89 2.70
N LYS A 123 15.03 9.02 2.96
CA LYS A 123 15.89 7.90 3.33
C LYS A 123 15.86 7.59 4.83
N LEU A 124 15.42 8.55 5.66
CA LEU A 124 15.45 8.45 7.13
C LEU A 124 14.08 8.64 7.80
N GLY A 125 13.00 8.74 7.02
CA GLY A 125 11.64 8.85 7.56
C GLY A 125 11.07 7.50 8.00
N PRO A 126 10.18 7.47 9.00
CA PRO A 126 9.50 6.23 9.39
C PRO A 126 8.58 5.74 8.26
N LYS A 127 8.61 4.43 7.99
CA LYS A 127 7.75 3.77 6.99
C LYS A 127 6.28 3.75 7.42
N TRP A 128 6.04 3.69 8.72
CA TRP A 128 4.72 3.59 9.34
C TRP A 128 4.52 4.72 10.33
N MET A 129 3.41 5.43 10.19
CA MET A 129 3.00 6.52 11.06
C MET A 129 1.95 6.02 12.03
N GLY A 130 2.23 6.20 13.33
CA GLY A 130 1.29 6.25 14.45
C GLY A 130 0.33 5.07 14.62
N PRO A 131 -0.16 4.79 15.84
CA PRO A 131 -1.45 4.14 15.95
C PRO A 131 -2.54 5.18 15.65
N HIS A 132 -3.25 4.99 14.55
CA HIS A 132 -4.50 5.67 14.24
C HIS A 132 -5.67 4.74 14.57
N THR A 133 -6.77 5.30 15.04
CA THR A 133 -7.98 4.52 15.32
C THR A 133 -8.88 4.52 14.09
N VAL A 134 -9.42 3.36 13.73
CA VAL A 134 -10.45 3.23 12.71
C VAL A 134 -11.75 3.83 13.24
N VAL A 135 -12.23 4.88 12.58
CA VAL A 135 -13.48 5.57 12.94
C VAL A 135 -14.66 4.90 12.26
N ARG A 136 -14.50 4.51 10.99
CA ARG A 136 -15.57 3.92 10.19
C ARG A 136 -15.01 3.12 9.03
N LYS A 137 -15.70 2.04 8.67
CA LYS A 137 -15.49 1.33 7.40
C LYS A 137 -16.32 2.02 6.31
N VAL A 138 -15.66 2.65 5.33
CA VAL A 138 -16.33 3.34 4.21
C VAL A 138 -16.70 2.35 3.10
N HIS A 139 -15.80 1.41 2.81
CA HIS A 139 -16.00 0.34 1.83
C HIS A 139 -15.19 -0.89 2.22
N ASN A 140 -15.35 -2.02 1.52
CA ASN A 140 -14.66 -3.29 1.83
C ASN A 140 -13.13 -3.15 1.96
N HIS A 141 -12.51 -2.22 1.22
CA HIS A 141 -11.07 -1.97 1.28
C HIS A 141 -10.70 -0.53 1.61
N ALA A 142 -11.62 0.24 2.19
CA ALA A 142 -11.38 1.65 2.52
C ALA A 142 -11.91 2.00 3.90
N TYR A 143 -11.02 2.51 4.74
CA TYR A 143 -11.28 2.85 6.14
C TYR A 143 -11.04 4.34 6.37
N GLU A 144 -11.86 4.91 7.23
CA GLU A 144 -11.72 6.27 7.73
C GLU A 144 -10.99 6.21 9.08
N LEU A 145 -9.88 6.94 9.18
CA LEU A 145 -9.04 6.97 10.36
C LEU A 145 -9.19 8.30 11.11
N ASN A 146 -8.96 8.24 12.42
CA ASN A 146 -8.77 9.45 13.21
C ASN A 146 -7.38 10.04 12.90
N THR A 147 -7.34 10.91 11.90
CA THR A 147 -6.19 11.75 11.61
C THR A 147 -6.20 12.93 12.59
N ARG A 148 -5.16 13.06 13.43
CA ARG A 148 -5.02 14.18 14.37
C ARG A 148 -5.18 15.52 13.62
N ALA A 149 -5.86 16.48 14.24
CA ALA A 149 -6.22 17.78 13.66
C ALA A 149 -5.04 18.64 13.13
N GLY A 150 -3.78 18.29 13.44
CA GLY A 150 -2.58 18.98 12.92
C GLY A 150 -2.08 18.52 11.55
N ASN A 151 -2.48 17.31 11.10
CA ASN A 151 -2.00 16.76 9.83
C ASN A 151 -3.06 17.00 8.75
N LYS A 152 -2.73 17.73 7.68
CA LYS A 152 -3.61 17.98 6.51
C LYS A 152 -3.79 16.73 5.62
N LEU A 153 -3.82 15.54 6.22
CA LEU A 153 -4.04 14.28 5.52
C LEU A 153 -5.55 14.05 5.37
N ARG A 154 -5.96 13.52 4.22
CA ARG A 154 -7.35 13.06 4.06
C ARG A 154 -7.58 11.86 4.99
N PRO A 155 -8.73 11.75 5.66
CA PRO A 155 -8.95 10.71 6.67
C PRO A 155 -9.19 9.30 6.09
N ARG A 156 -9.39 9.16 4.77
CA ARG A 156 -9.75 7.90 4.11
C ARG A 156 -8.54 7.22 3.49
N PHE A 157 -8.30 5.97 3.87
CA PHE A 157 -7.17 5.16 3.42
C PHE A 157 -7.60 3.76 2.99
N THR A 158 -6.85 3.17 2.05
CA THR A 158 -7.11 1.80 1.58
C THR A 158 -6.42 0.76 2.45
N THR A 159 -6.96 -0.46 2.52
CA THR A 159 -6.39 -1.56 3.33
C THR A 159 -4.89 -1.78 3.10
N GLY A 160 -4.42 -1.71 1.85
CA GLY A 160 -3.00 -1.93 1.52
C GLY A 160 -2.05 -0.84 2.05
N SER A 161 -2.59 0.28 2.52
CA SER A 161 -1.82 1.34 3.18
C SER A 161 -1.87 1.24 4.70
N LEU A 162 -2.54 0.22 5.25
CA LEU A 162 -2.73 0.01 6.68
C LEU A 162 -2.01 -1.24 7.16
N GLN A 163 -1.60 -1.25 8.42
CA GLN A 163 -1.04 -2.43 9.09
C GLN A 163 -1.65 -2.54 10.50
N PRO A 164 -1.93 -3.74 11.03
CA PRO A 164 -2.49 -3.85 12.38
C PRO A 164 -1.48 -3.32 13.39
N TYR A 165 -1.95 -2.55 14.36
CA TYR A 165 -1.10 -2.13 15.46
C TYR A 165 -0.77 -3.34 16.33
N LYS A 166 0.52 -3.70 16.39
CA LYS A 166 1.02 -4.68 17.36
C LYS A 166 1.57 -3.90 18.53
N GLU A 167 1.02 -4.13 19.72
CA GLU A 167 1.60 -3.56 20.93
C GLU A 167 3.07 -4.00 21.00
N PRO A 168 4.01 -3.06 21.11
CA PRO A 168 5.41 -3.43 21.21
C PRO A 168 5.55 -4.22 22.50
N ASN A 169 5.85 -5.52 22.37
CA ASN A 169 6.17 -6.41 23.47
C ASN A 169 7.55 -6.00 24.04
N ARG A 170 7.64 -4.79 24.62
CA ARG A 170 8.83 -4.26 25.30
C ARG A 170 9.13 -4.99 26.61
N LEU A 171 8.47 -6.11 26.87
CA LEU A 171 8.62 -6.91 28.07
C LEU A 171 9.74 -7.95 27.96
N SER A 172 10.34 -8.15 26.77
CA SER A 172 11.42 -9.14 26.57
C SER A 172 12.83 -8.59 26.77
N ARG A 173 13.03 -7.26 26.86
CA ARG A 173 14.32 -6.66 27.19
C ARG A 173 14.15 -5.55 28.23
N PRO A 174 14.61 -5.72 29.48
CA PRO A 174 14.70 -4.60 30.41
C PRO A 174 15.54 -3.52 29.74
N THR A 175 14.94 -2.33 29.57
CA THR A 175 15.66 -1.20 28.98
C THR A 175 16.66 -0.73 30.02
N ASN A 176 17.91 -1.10 29.79
CA ASN A 176 19.06 -0.54 30.47
C ASN A 176 19.07 0.98 30.21
N ALA A 177 18.78 1.76 31.23
CA ALA A 177 18.87 3.22 31.20
C ALA A 177 20.27 3.62 31.67
N VAL A 178 20.96 4.46 30.90
CA VAL A 178 22.22 5.07 31.33
C VAL A 178 21.87 6.22 32.25
N LEU A 179 22.30 6.13 33.50
CA LEU A 179 22.14 7.15 34.52
C LEU A 179 23.14 8.31 34.27
N VAL A 180 22.91 9.45 34.91
CA VAL A 180 23.72 10.68 34.74
C VAL A 180 25.18 10.47 35.15
N ASP A 181 25.44 9.48 36.02
CA ASP A 181 26.76 9.03 36.46
C ASP A 181 27.46 8.04 35.50
N GLY A 182 26.82 7.72 34.36
CA GLY A 182 27.33 6.76 33.39
C GLY A 182 27.07 5.29 33.73
N SER A 183 26.40 5.00 34.85
CA SER A 183 26.06 3.64 35.24
C SER A 183 24.79 3.13 34.53
N VAL A 184 24.70 1.81 34.31
CA VAL A 184 23.57 1.20 33.61
C VAL A 184 22.55 0.67 34.63
N GLY A 185 21.44 1.40 34.78
CA GLY A 185 20.33 1.05 35.67
C GLY A 185 19.13 0.42 34.95
N GLN A 186 18.21 -0.18 35.71
CA GLN A 186 16.92 -0.65 35.19
C GLN A 186 15.81 0.28 35.66
N LEU A 187 14.96 0.74 34.73
CA LEU A 187 13.78 1.55 35.05
C LEU A 187 12.75 0.73 35.84
N VAL A 188 12.61 1.02 37.13
CA VAL A 188 11.63 0.41 38.05
C VAL A 188 10.28 1.13 37.90
N LYS A 189 9.21 0.37 37.63
CA LYS A 189 7.85 0.96 37.46
C LYS A 189 7.10 1.13 38.79
N GLN A 190 7.36 0.29 39.79
CA GLN A 190 6.73 0.41 41.11
C GLN A 190 7.49 -0.37 42.21
N LEU A 191 7.73 0.26 43.36
CA LEU A 191 8.19 -0.39 44.59
C LEU A 191 7.00 -1.07 45.28
N LEU A 192 7.14 -2.36 45.60
CA LEU A 192 6.10 -3.21 46.19
C LEU A 192 6.30 -3.46 47.69
N GLY A 193 7.52 -3.28 48.21
CA GLY A 193 7.77 -3.47 49.64
C GLY A 193 9.23 -3.32 50.03
N LYS A 194 9.46 -3.16 51.34
CA LYS A 194 10.77 -3.02 51.97
C LYS A 194 10.85 -3.99 53.13
N ARG A 195 11.93 -4.77 53.23
CA ARG A 195 12.20 -5.63 54.39
C ARG A 195 13.63 -5.44 54.86
N ARG A 196 13.86 -5.59 56.17
CA ARG A 196 15.20 -5.57 56.77
C ARG A 196 15.59 -7.01 57.12
N ARG A 197 16.71 -7.51 56.59
CA ARG A 197 17.26 -8.82 56.94
C ARG A 197 18.71 -8.64 57.36
N LYS A 198 19.01 -8.92 58.63
CA LYS A 198 20.29 -8.62 59.29
C LYS A 198 20.67 -7.14 59.08
N GLN A 199 21.89 -6.86 58.59
CA GLN A 199 22.39 -5.51 58.30
C GLN A 199 22.00 -4.97 56.92
N SER A 200 21.18 -5.68 56.13
CA SER A 200 20.80 -5.25 54.77
C SER A 200 19.32 -4.90 54.64
N THR A 201 19.04 -3.82 53.91
CA THR A 201 17.68 -3.47 53.49
C THR A 201 17.43 -4.02 52.09
N GLN A 202 16.39 -4.82 51.93
CA GLN A 202 15.99 -5.40 50.65
C GLN A 202 14.65 -4.81 50.21
N PHE A 203 14.52 -4.57 48.91
CA PHE A 203 13.31 -4.00 48.34
C PHE A 203 12.72 -4.97 47.32
N LEU A 204 11.41 -5.10 47.41
CA LEU A 204 10.58 -5.78 46.43
C LEU A 204 10.13 -4.73 45.44
N TRP A 205 10.38 -4.96 44.15
CA TRP A 205 9.91 -4.07 43.10
C TRP A 205 9.37 -4.88 41.94
N SER A 206 8.48 -4.28 41.16
CA SER A 206 7.98 -4.88 39.92
C SER A 206 8.39 -4.07 38.70
N GLY A 207 9.05 -4.74 37.76
CA GLY A 207 8.79 -4.48 36.34
C GLY A 207 7.36 -4.95 36.09
N ARG A 208 6.45 -4.01 35.82
CA ARG A 208 5.09 -4.06 36.40
C ARG A 208 4.17 -5.19 35.91
N ALA A 209 3.21 -5.48 36.80
CA ALA A 209 1.92 -6.13 36.61
C ALA A 209 1.98 -7.63 36.25
N LYS A 210 2.53 -8.44 37.17
CA LYS A 210 2.12 -9.85 37.23
C LYS A 210 0.85 -9.93 38.09
N ARG A 211 -0.24 -10.44 37.50
CA ARG A 211 -1.47 -10.81 38.22
C ARG A 211 -1.23 -11.88 39.30
N ASN A 212 -0.06 -12.54 39.25
CA ASN A 212 0.38 -13.56 40.21
C ASN A 212 1.78 -13.24 40.76
N LEU A 213 1.91 -13.15 42.08
CA LEU A 213 3.14 -12.81 42.83
C LEU A 213 4.24 -13.89 42.80
N ARG A 214 4.10 -14.97 42.03
CA ARG A 214 5.03 -16.13 42.06
C ARG A 214 6.42 -15.90 41.46
N GLY A 215 6.74 -14.68 41.01
CA GLY A 215 8.03 -14.37 40.37
C GLY A 215 8.62 -13.03 40.79
N SER A 216 8.36 -12.59 42.02
CA SER A 216 8.95 -11.39 42.61
C SER A 216 10.26 -11.74 43.34
N LEU A 217 11.37 -11.13 42.93
CA LEU A 217 12.70 -11.37 43.52
C LEU A 217 13.08 -10.24 44.48
N TRP A 218 13.56 -10.61 45.67
CA TRP A 218 14.16 -9.69 46.62
C TRP A 218 15.60 -9.39 46.20
N LYS A 219 15.97 -8.11 46.09
CA LYS A 219 17.36 -7.68 45.84
C LYS A 219 17.83 -6.66 46.89
N THR A 220 19.12 -6.72 47.22
CA THR A 220 19.81 -5.81 48.13
C THR A 220 20.14 -4.48 47.43
N TRP A 221 20.25 -3.41 48.22
CA TRP A 221 20.30 -2.03 47.73
C TRP A 221 21.63 -1.59 47.11
N ASP A 222 22.67 -2.42 47.11
CA ASP A 222 23.99 -2.05 46.56
C ASP A 222 24.04 -1.93 45.02
N LYS A 223 22.88 -1.98 44.34
CA LYS A 223 22.79 -1.97 42.87
C LYS A 223 21.70 -1.06 42.30
N LEU A 224 21.16 -0.13 43.08
CA LEU A 224 20.17 0.84 42.61
C LEU A 224 20.49 2.22 43.22
N GLN A 225 21.17 3.08 42.45
CA GLN A 225 21.23 4.51 42.75
C GLN A 225 20.02 5.19 42.08
N ILE A 226 19.34 6.06 42.83
CA ILE A 226 18.15 6.82 42.41
C ILE A 226 18.56 7.95 41.48
#